data_AF-A0A813KKX2-F1
#
_entry.id   AF-A0A813KKX2-F1
#
_cell.length_a   1.000
_cell.length_b   1.000
_cell.length_c   1.000
_cell.angle_alpha   90.00
_cell.angle_beta   90.00
_cell.angle_gamma   90.00
#
_symmetry.space_group_name_H-M   'P 1'
#
loop_
_entity.id
_entity.type
_entity.pdbx_description
1 polymer ?
#
loop_
_entity_poly.entity_id
_entity_poly.type
_entity_poly.pdbx_seq_one_letter_code
_entity_poly.pdbx_strand_id
1 'polypeptide(L)'
;MAGAKKKMCYYELLGLLDRKCEPADIKSAYRKLALKLHPDKAHINGVSVEEATSKFQQVQEAYSVLSDIQERAWYDSHREQILRGDDEGGEDPFKTKINLYKYFSTACFDGFGNDSRGFFQVYVELFEAIDAEEEQWEDADEEHVSMPPFGRSDTEYSDVSAFYRRWLDFCSRKAFGHADKWNPKDADNRQVRRAMEQENKKARQAAKKDFNAEVRQLVQFVQKRDPRVAAHQKKQMK
;
A
#
# COMPACT_ATOMS: atom_id res chain seq x y z
N MET A 1 24.08 4.35 20.31
CA MET A 1 23.09 4.95 19.41
C MET A 1 23.11 4.19 18.10
N ALA A 2 22.23 3.19 17.93
CA ALA A 2 22.12 2.48 16.66
C ALA A 2 21.60 3.46 15.61
N GLY A 3 22.43 3.81 14.63
CA GLY A 3 22.01 4.66 13.51
C GLY A 3 20.88 3.96 12.77
N ALA A 4 19.69 4.55 12.73
CA ALA A 4 18.58 4.06 11.93
C ALA A 4 19.08 3.85 10.50
N LYS A 5 19.05 2.60 10.01
CA LYS A 5 19.35 2.28 8.61
C LYS A 5 18.35 3.05 7.75
N LYS A 6 18.79 4.16 7.14
CA LYS A 6 17.99 4.93 6.19
C LYS A 6 17.55 3.97 5.08
N LYS A 7 16.23 3.72 4.97
CA LYS A 7 15.69 2.94 3.85
C LYS A 7 16.12 3.64 2.56
N MET A 8 16.87 2.94 1.70
CA MET A 8 17.28 3.48 0.40
C MET A 8 16.06 3.57 -0.51
N CYS A 9 15.98 4.61 -1.33
CA CYS A 9 14.83 4.71 -2.23
C CYS A 9 14.96 3.76 -3.42
N TYR A 10 13.83 3.38 -4.03
CA TYR A 10 13.81 2.40 -5.12
C TYR A 10 14.59 2.89 -6.35
N TYR A 11 14.59 4.20 -6.63
CA TYR A 11 15.43 4.77 -7.68
C TYR A 11 16.93 4.63 -7.36
N GLU A 12 17.34 4.91 -6.12
CA GLU A 12 18.73 4.73 -5.67
C GLU A 12 19.14 3.24 -5.69
N LEU A 13 18.24 2.32 -5.31
CA LEU A 13 18.48 0.88 -5.39
C LEU A 13 18.69 0.42 -6.84
N LEU A 14 17.97 1.01 -7.79
CA LEU A 14 18.19 0.77 -9.22
C LEU A 14 19.37 1.57 -9.81
N GLY A 15 20.00 2.45 -9.03
CA GLY A 15 21.09 3.31 -9.50
C GLY A 15 20.65 4.42 -10.45
N LEU A 16 19.38 4.85 -10.38
CA LEU A 16 18.81 5.93 -11.17
C LEU A 16 18.88 7.24 -10.38
N LEU A 17 19.45 8.28 -11.02
CA LEU A 17 19.63 9.61 -10.41
C LEU A 17 18.38 10.49 -10.54
N ASP A 18 17.59 10.29 -11.60
CA ASP A 18 16.39 11.09 -11.88
C ASP A 18 15.11 10.26 -11.70
N ARG A 19 14.10 10.91 -11.12
CA ARG A 19 12.73 10.41 -10.98
C ARG A 19 11.96 10.48 -12.29
N LYS A 20 12.41 11.26 -13.27
CA LYS A 20 11.80 11.36 -14.60
C LYS A 20 12.32 10.30 -15.59
N CYS A 21 12.90 9.22 -15.08
CA CYS A 21 13.36 8.11 -15.92
C CYS A 21 12.20 7.43 -16.66
N GLU A 22 12.46 7.04 -17.91
CA GLU A 22 11.51 6.31 -18.73
C GLU A 22 11.38 4.85 -18.24
N PRO A 23 10.25 4.17 -18.51
CA PRO A 23 10.10 2.75 -18.17
C PRO A 23 11.22 1.87 -18.78
N ALA A 24 11.76 2.27 -19.93
CA ALA A 24 12.89 1.61 -20.58
C ALA A 24 14.18 1.69 -19.74
N ASP A 25 14.43 2.82 -19.08
CA ASP A 25 15.61 3.04 -18.24
C ASP A 25 15.54 2.17 -16.98
N ILE A 26 14.36 2.13 -16.35
CA ILE A 26 14.08 1.30 -15.17
C ILE A 26 14.33 -0.17 -15.49
N LYS A 27 13.83 -0.64 -16.64
CA LYS A 27 14.05 -2.01 -17.12
C LYS A 27 15.51 -2.29 -17.45
N SER A 28 16.22 -1.35 -18.07
CA SER A 28 17.64 -1.52 -18.36
C SER A 28 18.48 -1.56 -17.09
N ALA A 29 18.18 -0.72 -16.10
CA ALA A 29 18.87 -0.67 -14.83
C ALA A 29 18.68 -1.98 -14.05
N TYR A 30 17.44 -2.45 -13.94
CA TYR A 30 17.12 -3.74 -13.33
C TYR A 30 17.89 -4.89 -13.97
N ARG A 31 17.89 -5.00 -15.31
CA ARG A 31 18.63 -6.07 -16.01
C ARG A 31 20.13 -6.04 -15.71
N LYS A 32 20.75 -4.87 -15.65
CA LYS A 32 22.17 -4.71 -15.33
C LYS A 32 22.48 -5.13 -13.89
N LEU A 33 21.64 -4.75 -12.93
CA LEU A 33 21.82 -5.09 -11.52
C LEU A 33 21.52 -6.56 -11.23
N ALA A 34 20.46 -7.11 -11.82
CA ALA A 34 20.10 -8.53 -11.73
C ALA A 34 21.25 -9.43 -12.19
N LEU A 35 21.92 -9.09 -13.29
CA LEU A 35 23.09 -9.83 -13.78
C LEU A 35 24.30 -9.73 -12.85
N LYS A 36 24.49 -8.60 -12.16
CA LYS A 36 25.61 -8.41 -11.21
C LYS A 36 25.35 -9.12 -9.88
N LEU A 37 24.10 -9.11 -9.41
CA LEU A 37 23.69 -9.64 -8.12
C LEU A 37 23.19 -11.09 -8.20
N HIS A 38 23.27 -11.73 -9.37
CA HIS A 38 22.91 -13.13 -9.52
C HIS A 38 23.81 -14.02 -8.64
N PRO A 39 23.28 -14.99 -7.88
CA PRO A 39 24.06 -15.82 -6.95
C PRO A 39 25.21 -16.56 -7.64
N ASP A 40 25.02 -16.95 -8.91
CA ASP A 40 26.05 -17.57 -9.76
C ASP A 40 27.23 -16.64 -10.11
N LYS A 41 27.09 -15.33 -9.93
CA LYS A 41 28.17 -14.34 -10.16
C LYS A 41 28.61 -13.64 -8.87
N ALA A 42 28.05 -14.02 -7.72
CA ALA A 42 28.37 -13.40 -6.43
C ALA A 42 29.86 -13.56 -6.07
N HIS A 43 30.42 -14.75 -6.32
CA HIS A 43 31.83 -15.06 -6.08
C HIS A 43 32.78 -14.29 -7.02
N ILE A 44 32.34 -13.96 -8.24
CA ILE A 44 33.13 -13.15 -9.21
C ILE A 44 33.21 -11.69 -8.76
N ASN A 45 32.15 -11.18 -8.13
CA ASN A 45 32.05 -9.79 -7.71
C ASN A 45 32.57 -9.52 -6.28
N GLY A 46 33.12 -10.54 -5.60
CA GLY A 46 33.69 -10.40 -4.26
C GLY A 46 32.64 -10.10 -3.18
N VAL A 47 31.39 -10.53 -3.37
CA VAL A 47 30.27 -10.31 -2.44
C VAL A 47 29.79 -11.66 -1.90
N SER A 48 29.42 -11.72 -0.62
CA SER A 48 28.83 -12.94 -0.05
C SER A 48 27.53 -13.31 -0.79
N VAL A 49 27.25 -14.61 -0.93
CA VAL A 49 26.01 -15.11 -1.55
C VAL A 49 24.77 -14.55 -0.83
N GLU A 50 24.85 -14.41 0.49
CA GLU A 50 23.78 -13.85 1.32
C GLU A 50 23.52 -12.37 1.01
N GLU A 51 24.59 -11.58 0.91
CA GLU A 51 24.50 -10.16 0.56
C GLU A 51 24.01 -9.94 -0.87
N ALA A 52 24.45 -10.78 -1.81
CA ALA A 52 23.98 -10.76 -3.19
C ALA A 52 22.49 -11.08 -3.27
N THR A 53 22.04 -12.11 -2.54
CA THR A 53 20.62 -12.52 -2.47
C THR A 53 19.76 -11.42 -1.87
N SER A 54 20.19 -10.81 -0.75
CA SER A 54 19.44 -9.73 -0.10
C SER A 54 19.32 -8.49 -1.00
N LYS A 55 20.42 -8.07 -1.64
CA LYS A 55 20.40 -6.94 -2.60
C LYS A 55 19.57 -7.28 -3.83
N PHE A 56 19.61 -8.52 -4.30
CA PHE A 56 18.82 -8.96 -5.45
C PHE A 56 17.32 -8.87 -5.15
N GLN A 57 16.88 -9.31 -3.96
CA GLN A 57 15.50 -9.17 -3.51
C GLN A 57 15.06 -7.70 -3.46
N GLN A 58 15.89 -6.81 -2.90
CA GLN A 58 15.61 -5.37 -2.85
C GLN A 58 15.51 -4.74 -4.24
N VAL A 59 16.38 -5.14 -5.18
CA VAL A 59 16.35 -4.67 -6.57
C VAL A 59 15.12 -5.20 -7.32
N GLN A 60 14.73 -6.44 -7.05
CA GLN A 60 13.52 -7.05 -7.62
C GLN A 60 12.26 -6.33 -7.13
N GLU A 61 12.18 -6.02 -5.84
CA GLU A 61 11.08 -5.25 -5.25
C GLU A 61 11.03 -3.82 -5.83
N ALA A 62 12.17 -3.14 -5.90
CA ALA A 62 12.26 -1.81 -6.50
C ALA A 62 11.76 -1.82 -7.96
N TYR A 63 12.13 -2.83 -8.73
CA TYR A 63 11.67 -2.98 -10.10
C TYR A 63 10.18 -3.31 -10.18
N SER A 64 9.63 -4.20 -9.34
CA SER A 64 8.20 -4.53 -9.40
C SER A 64 7.33 -3.29 -9.19
N VAL A 65 7.69 -2.44 -8.23
CA VAL A 65 6.96 -1.20 -7.93
C VAL A 65 7.18 -0.14 -9.02
N LEU A 66 8.42 0.11 -9.43
CA LEU A 66 8.73 1.20 -10.37
C LEU A 66 8.37 0.88 -11.84
N SER A 67 8.23 -0.40 -12.18
CA SER A 67 7.89 -0.81 -13.56
C SER A 67 6.42 -0.65 -13.91
N ASP A 68 5.52 -0.66 -12.92
CA ASP A 68 4.09 -0.41 -13.09
C ASP A 68 3.78 1.06 -12.87
N ILE A 69 3.04 1.69 -13.79
CA ILE A 69 2.75 3.13 -13.75
C ILE A 69 1.92 3.51 -12.52
N GLN A 70 0.96 2.67 -12.12
CA GLN A 70 0.10 2.94 -10.97
C GLN A 70 0.88 2.75 -9.67
N GLU A 71 1.65 1.67 -9.56
CA GLU A 71 2.47 1.39 -8.37
C GLU A 71 3.59 2.42 -8.20
N ARG A 72 4.21 2.87 -9.31
CA ARG A 72 5.21 3.95 -9.31
C ARG A 72 4.60 5.28 -8.85
N ALA A 73 3.45 5.66 -9.39
CA ALA A 73 2.78 6.90 -8.99
C ALA A 73 2.43 6.90 -7.49
N TRP A 74 1.93 5.77 -6.99
CA TRP A 74 1.64 5.61 -5.57
C TRP A 74 2.93 5.69 -4.73
N TYR A 75 4.00 4.99 -5.13
CA TYR A 75 5.30 5.05 -4.44
C TYR A 75 5.84 6.47 -4.39
N ASP A 76 5.79 7.20 -5.51
CA ASP A 76 6.28 8.58 -5.60
C ASP A 76 5.50 9.50 -4.65
N SER A 77 4.18 9.29 -4.50
CA SER A 77 3.33 10.07 -3.58
C SER A 77 3.56 9.77 -2.09
N HIS A 78 3.98 8.55 -1.74
CA HIS A 78 4.18 8.13 -0.33
C HIS A 78 5.66 7.98 0.05
N ARG A 79 6.59 8.23 -0.88
CA ARG A 79 8.04 8.01 -0.72
C ARG A 79 8.60 8.62 0.55
N GLU A 80 8.20 9.84 0.91
CA GLU A 80 8.75 10.50 2.10
C GLU A 80 8.34 9.79 3.39
N GLN A 81 7.09 9.31 3.47
CA GLN A 81 6.57 8.56 4.61
C GLN A 81 7.27 7.20 4.73
N ILE A 82 7.40 6.50 3.60
CA ILE A 82 8.16 5.24 3.47
C ILE A 82 9.63 5.45 3.91
N LEU A 83 10.21 6.56 3.44
CA LEU A 83 11.55 7.10 3.71
C LEU A 83 11.89 7.20 5.19
N ARG A 84 10.96 7.83 5.92
CA ARG A 84 11.11 8.16 7.34
C ARG A 84 11.07 6.93 8.23
N GLY A 85 10.54 5.80 7.74
CA GLY A 85 10.49 4.57 8.51
C GLY A 85 9.51 4.63 9.66
N ASP A 86 8.44 5.41 9.51
CA ASP A 86 7.34 5.59 10.47
C ASP A 86 6.42 4.35 10.47
N ASP A 87 7.02 3.16 10.58
CA ASP A 87 6.36 1.85 10.66
C ASP A 87 5.61 1.67 12.00
N GLU A 88 5.84 2.56 12.97
CA GLU A 88 5.02 2.68 14.18
C GLU A 88 3.97 3.77 13.94
N GLY A 89 2.71 3.35 13.75
CA GLY A 89 1.58 4.26 13.80
C GLY A 89 1.65 5.06 15.10
N GLY A 90 1.91 6.36 14.99
CA GLY A 90 1.90 7.25 16.15
C GLY A 90 0.58 7.12 16.92
N GLU A 91 0.63 7.44 18.23
CA GLU A 91 -0.47 7.38 19.20
C GLU A 91 -1.65 8.33 18.91
N ASP A 92 -1.86 8.72 17.65
CA ASP A 92 -3.00 9.51 17.23
C ASP A 92 -4.22 8.60 17.03
N PRO A 93 -5.28 8.71 17.85
CA PRO A 93 -6.49 7.89 17.74
C PRO A 93 -7.19 8.02 16.38
N PHE A 94 -6.88 9.08 15.63
CA PHE A 94 -7.49 9.39 14.34
C PHE A 94 -6.64 8.92 13.13
N LYS A 95 -5.42 8.38 13.33
CA LYS A 95 -4.55 7.87 12.26
C LYS A 95 -4.80 6.36 12.06
N THR A 96 -4.87 5.90 10.80
CA THR A 96 -5.00 4.47 10.47
C THR A 96 -3.81 3.70 11.04
N LYS A 97 -4.08 2.61 11.78
CA LYS A 97 -3.03 1.81 12.43
C LYS A 97 -2.38 0.85 11.43
N ILE A 98 -3.12 0.43 10.41
CA ILE A 98 -2.64 -0.42 9.34
C ILE A 98 -1.77 0.36 8.35
N ASN A 99 -0.51 -0.03 8.23
CA ASN A 99 0.37 0.44 7.16
C ASN A 99 0.05 -0.30 5.84
N LEU A 100 -0.85 0.28 5.04
CA LEU A 100 -1.27 -0.27 3.75
C LEU A 100 -0.07 -0.53 2.80
N TYR A 101 1.00 0.26 2.92
CA TYR A 101 2.18 0.14 2.06
C TYR A 101 2.77 -1.26 2.03
N LYS A 102 2.85 -1.90 3.20
CA LYS A 102 3.42 -3.25 3.34
C LYS A 102 2.73 -4.25 2.42
N TYR A 103 1.47 -4.02 2.08
CA TYR A 103 0.64 -4.90 1.28
C TYR A 103 0.63 -4.56 -0.22
N PHE A 104 1.26 -3.45 -0.63
CA PHE A 104 1.54 -3.16 -2.05
C PHE A 104 2.80 -3.87 -2.58
N SER A 105 3.48 -4.65 -1.74
CA SER A 105 4.67 -5.40 -2.14
C SER A 105 4.33 -6.88 -2.31
N THR A 106 4.83 -7.50 -3.39
CA THR A 106 4.71 -8.96 -3.56
C THR A 106 5.53 -9.73 -2.53
N ALA A 107 6.38 -9.07 -1.74
CA ALA A 107 7.10 -9.69 -0.65
C ALA A 107 6.23 -9.92 0.60
N CYS A 108 4.99 -9.39 0.64
CA CYS A 108 4.12 -9.55 1.80
C CYS A 108 3.49 -10.94 1.91
N PHE A 109 3.46 -11.70 0.81
CA PHE A 109 2.94 -13.07 0.74
C PHE A 109 3.91 -14.02 0.04
N ASP A 110 3.81 -15.32 0.34
CA ASP A 110 4.56 -16.40 -0.28
C ASP A 110 3.60 -17.38 -0.95
N GLY A 111 3.60 -17.38 -2.29
CA GLY A 111 2.70 -18.22 -3.07
C GLY A 111 1.21 -17.84 -2.96
N PHE A 112 0.38 -18.66 -3.60
CA PHE A 112 -1.08 -18.47 -3.66
C PHE A 112 -1.83 -19.54 -2.87
N GLY A 113 -1.24 -19.98 -1.74
CA GLY A 113 -1.86 -20.91 -0.82
C GLY A 113 -2.79 -20.23 0.19
N ASN A 114 -3.47 -21.07 0.98
CA ASN A 114 -4.26 -20.66 2.15
C ASN A 114 -3.45 -20.80 3.46
N ASP A 115 -2.14 -20.91 3.34
CA ASP A 115 -1.19 -20.98 4.45
C ASP A 115 -1.02 -19.60 5.10
N SER A 116 -0.41 -19.54 6.29
CA SER A 116 -0.30 -18.31 7.10
C SER A 116 0.45 -17.16 6.41
N ARG A 117 1.28 -17.44 5.40
CA ARG A 117 1.92 -16.39 4.59
C ARG A 117 1.43 -16.39 3.13
N GLY A 118 0.47 -17.23 2.80
CA GLY A 118 -0.12 -17.31 1.47
C GLY A 118 -0.91 -16.07 1.12
N PHE A 119 -0.99 -15.77 -0.17
CA PHE A 119 -1.75 -14.63 -0.71
C PHE A 119 -3.13 -14.47 -0.07
N PHE A 120 -3.91 -15.56 0.03
CA PHE A 120 -5.29 -15.47 0.53
C PHE A 120 -5.34 -15.08 2.00
N GLN A 121 -4.51 -15.70 2.84
CA GLN A 121 -4.53 -15.42 4.28
C GLN A 121 -4.07 -14.00 4.59
N VAL A 122 -2.99 -13.55 3.94
CA VAL A 122 -2.45 -12.20 4.13
C VAL A 122 -3.49 -11.12 3.79
N TYR A 123 -4.22 -11.30 2.69
CA TYR A 123 -5.25 -10.32 2.29
C TYR A 123 -6.57 -10.48 3.04
N VAL A 124 -6.94 -11.69 3.51
CA VAL A 124 -8.07 -11.86 4.43
C VAL A 124 -7.84 -11.04 5.69
N GLU A 125 -6.71 -11.25 6.38
CA GLU A 125 -6.39 -10.55 7.62
C GLU A 125 -6.33 -9.03 7.42
N LEU A 126 -5.79 -8.58 6.30
CA LEU A 126 -5.73 -7.17 5.96
C LEU A 126 -7.13 -6.55 5.79
N PHE A 127 -7.98 -7.14 4.96
CA PHE A 127 -9.30 -6.56 4.69
C PHE A 127 -10.23 -6.65 5.89
N GLU A 128 -10.13 -7.71 6.70
CA GLU A 128 -10.82 -7.81 7.99
C GLU A 128 -10.33 -6.75 8.97
N ALA A 129 -9.01 -6.50 9.04
CA ALA A 129 -8.46 -5.44 9.88
C ALA A 129 -8.93 -4.04 9.43
N ILE A 130 -9.01 -3.79 8.12
CA ILE A 130 -9.55 -2.53 7.59
C ILE A 130 -11.03 -2.38 7.97
N ASP A 131 -11.85 -3.42 7.79
CA ASP A 131 -13.28 -3.37 8.14
C ASP A 131 -13.49 -3.15 9.65
N ALA A 132 -12.74 -3.85 10.49
CA ALA A 132 -12.79 -3.69 11.94
C ALA A 132 -12.31 -2.31 12.43
N GLU A 133 -11.37 -1.68 11.72
CA GLU A 133 -11.01 -0.28 11.97
C GLU A 133 -12.13 0.68 11.58
N GLU A 134 -12.93 0.36 10.56
CA GLU A 134 -14.04 1.19 10.10
C GLU A 134 -15.30 1.05 10.96
N GLU A 135 -15.55 -0.15 11.51
CA GLU A 135 -16.62 -0.43 12.48
C GLU A 135 -16.51 0.46 13.74
N GLN A 136 -15.28 0.73 14.21
CA GLN A 136 -15.03 1.60 15.37
C GLN A 136 -15.52 3.05 15.20
N TRP A 137 -15.81 3.47 13.97
CA TRP A 137 -16.28 4.81 13.64
C TRP A 137 -17.77 4.86 13.26
N GLU A 138 -18.48 3.75 13.40
CA GLU A 138 -19.93 3.74 13.23
C GLU A 138 -20.62 4.40 14.43
N ASP A 139 -21.70 5.11 14.13
CA ASP A 139 -22.58 5.62 15.15
C ASP A 139 -23.23 4.41 15.85
N ALA A 140 -23.31 4.45 17.18
CA ALA A 140 -23.82 3.33 17.99
C ALA A 140 -25.27 2.90 17.66
N ASP A 141 -26.00 3.75 16.93
CA ASP A 141 -27.39 3.53 16.52
C ASP A 141 -27.50 3.02 15.05
N GLU A 142 -26.40 2.92 14.29
CA GLU A 142 -26.38 2.35 12.94
C GLU A 142 -25.97 0.87 12.96
N GLU A 143 -26.67 0.03 12.19
CA GLU A 143 -26.32 -1.39 12.03
C GLU A 143 -25.06 -1.53 11.14
N HIS A 144 -24.01 -2.18 11.67
CA HIS A 144 -22.79 -2.45 10.93
C HIS A 144 -23.08 -3.35 9.73
N VAL A 145 -23.00 -2.78 8.53
CA VAL A 145 -22.98 -3.58 7.30
C VAL A 145 -21.54 -3.92 6.98
N SER A 146 -21.09 -5.07 7.49
CA SER A 146 -19.74 -5.59 7.24
C SER A 146 -19.46 -5.74 5.74
N MET A 147 -18.23 -5.44 5.38
CA MET A 147 -17.76 -5.56 4.01
C MET A 147 -17.67 -7.04 3.62
N PRO A 148 -17.96 -7.39 2.34
CA PRO A 148 -17.83 -8.78 1.91
C PRO A 148 -16.41 -9.30 2.18
N PRO A 149 -16.25 -10.55 2.63
CA PRO A 149 -14.96 -11.13 2.97
C PRO A 149 -14.14 -11.46 1.71
N PHE A 150 -12.82 -11.45 1.82
CA PHE A 150 -11.92 -11.77 0.70
C PHE A 150 -12.00 -13.24 0.24
N GLY A 151 -12.33 -14.12 1.19
CA GLY A 151 -12.42 -15.56 0.95
C GLY A 151 -11.06 -16.26 0.80
N ARG A 152 -11.10 -17.49 0.33
CA ARG A 152 -9.97 -18.41 0.18
C ARG A 152 -9.75 -18.77 -1.30
N SER A 153 -8.77 -19.63 -1.56
CA SER A 153 -8.44 -20.07 -2.92
C SER A 153 -9.59 -20.77 -3.67
N ASP A 154 -10.54 -21.37 -2.94
CA ASP A 154 -11.67 -22.15 -3.44
C ASP A 154 -13.01 -21.37 -3.47
N THR A 155 -13.01 -20.10 -3.05
CA THR A 155 -14.21 -19.24 -3.05
C THR A 155 -14.77 -19.06 -4.46
N GLU A 156 -16.10 -19.12 -4.57
CA GLU A 156 -16.81 -18.98 -5.84
C GLU A 156 -16.61 -17.58 -6.44
N TYR A 157 -16.53 -17.51 -7.78
CA TYR A 157 -16.28 -16.24 -8.45
C TYR A 157 -17.39 -15.20 -8.24
N SER A 158 -18.64 -15.62 -8.00
CA SER A 158 -19.75 -14.73 -7.65
C SER A 158 -19.45 -13.91 -6.39
N ASP A 159 -18.94 -14.57 -5.34
CA ASP A 159 -18.52 -13.94 -4.09
C ASP A 159 -17.25 -13.10 -4.28
N VAL A 160 -16.27 -13.60 -5.05
CA VAL A 160 -15.07 -12.82 -5.40
C VAL A 160 -15.43 -11.54 -6.14
N SER A 161 -16.39 -11.60 -7.07
CA SER A 161 -16.91 -10.43 -7.77
C SER A 161 -17.62 -9.47 -6.81
N ALA A 162 -18.39 -9.98 -5.86
CA ALA A 162 -19.06 -9.17 -4.85
C ALA A 162 -18.09 -8.43 -3.93
N PHE A 163 -17.03 -9.13 -3.49
CA PHE A 163 -15.90 -8.54 -2.79
C PHE A 163 -15.33 -7.35 -3.55
N TYR A 164 -14.80 -7.58 -4.77
CA TYR A 164 -14.10 -6.53 -5.49
C TYR A 164 -15.01 -5.34 -5.83
N ARG A 165 -16.28 -5.59 -6.17
CA ARG A 165 -17.24 -4.52 -6.45
C ARG A 165 -17.41 -3.59 -5.25
N ARG A 166 -17.63 -4.16 -4.06
CA ARG A 166 -17.87 -3.37 -2.86
C ARG A 166 -16.61 -2.64 -2.39
N TRP A 167 -15.45 -3.31 -2.45
CA TRP A 167 -14.17 -2.75 -2.03
C TRP A 167 -13.59 -1.71 -3.00
N LEU A 168 -13.90 -1.79 -4.30
CA LEU A 168 -13.53 -0.73 -5.26
C LEU A 168 -14.34 0.56 -5.03
N ASP A 169 -15.53 0.44 -4.42
CA ASP A 169 -16.37 1.57 -4.02
C ASP A 169 -16.14 2.01 -2.55
N PHE A 170 -15.10 1.49 -1.89
CA PHE A 170 -14.81 1.73 -0.47
C PHE A 170 -14.80 3.22 -0.12
N CYS A 171 -15.47 3.58 0.97
CA CYS A 171 -15.49 4.91 1.54
C CYS A 171 -15.32 4.81 3.06
N SER A 172 -14.23 5.34 3.59
CA SER A 172 -13.98 5.35 5.03
C SER A 172 -15.04 6.17 5.78
N ARG A 173 -15.41 5.71 6.97
CA ARG A 173 -16.27 6.37 7.97
C ARG A 173 -15.49 7.25 8.93
N LYS A 174 -14.15 7.10 8.98
CA LYS A 174 -13.27 7.87 9.87
C LYS A 174 -13.48 9.38 9.76
N ALA A 175 -13.28 10.06 10.89
CA ALA A 175 -13.44 11.52 10.98
C ALA A 175 -12.22 12.32 10.49
N PHE A 176 -11.03 11.70 10.40
CA PHE A 176 -9.76 12.32 9.97
C PHE A 176 -9.32 13.53 10.81
N GLY A 177 -9.63 13.55 12.12
CA GLY A 177 -9.32 14.67 13.01
C GLY A 177 -7.84 15.07 13.06
N HIS A 178 -6.93 14.11 12.83
CA HIS A 178 -5.48 14.35 12.73
C HIS A 178 -5.09 15.35 11.62
N ALA A 179 -5.97 15.59 10.64
CA ALA A 179 -5.73 16.53 9.54
C ALA A 179 -6.05 18.00 9.90
N ASP A 180 -6.64 18.25 11.07
CA ASP A 180 -6.96 19.60 11.54
C ASP A 180 -5.67 20.39 11.79
N LYS A 181 -5.52 21.53 11.10
CA LYS A 181 -4.34 22.39 11.21
C LYS A 181 -4.48 23.45 12.29
N TRP A 182 -5.72 23.80 12.60
CA TRP A 182 -6.07 24.89 13.50
C TRP A 182 -6.92 24.36 14.63
N ASN A 183 -6.75 24.93 15.81
CA ASN A 183 -7.69 24.74 16.91
C ASN A 183 -8.67 25.93 16.92
N PRO A 184 -9.96 25.73 16.61
CA PRO A 184 -10.95 26.82 16.52
C PRO A 184 -11.13 27.61 17.82
N LYS A 185 -10.67 27.09 18.97
CA LYS A 185 -10.70 27.80 20.25
C LYS A 185 -9.70 28.95 20.32
N ASP A 186 -8.66 28.92 19.49
CA ASP A 186 -7.60 29.93 19.46
C ASP A 186 -7.96 31.12 18.55
N ALA A 187 -9.20 31.16 18.04
CA ALA A 187 -9.66 32.20 17.14
C ALA A 187 -10.00 33.51 17.88
N ASP A 188 -9.40 34.62 17.42
CA ASP A 188 -9.64 35.96 17.97
C ASP A 188 -11.08 36.46 17.82
N ASN A 189 -11.80 35.98 16.80
CA ASN A 189 -13.18 36.37 16.54
C ASN A 189 -13.95 35.29 15.75
N ARG A 190 -15.26 35.50 15.62
CA ARG A 190 -16.18 34.58 14.91
C ARG A 190 -15.79 34.33 13.45
N GLN A 191 -15.23 35.33 12.75
CA GLN A 191 -14.85 35.19 11.35
C GLN A 191 -13.60 34.30 11.21
N VAL A 192 -12.59 34.52 12.05
CA VAL A 192 -11.38 33.69 12.13
C VAL A 192 -11.75 32.26 12.48
N ARG A 193 -12.63 32.05 13.46
CA ARG A 193 -13.09 30.71 13.85
C ARG A 193 -13.73 29.96 12.68
N ARG A 194 -14.60 30.64 11.93
CA ARG A 194 -15.24 30.05 10.73
C ARG A 194 -14.23 29.71 9.65
N ALA A 195 -13.23 30.57 9.43
CA ALA A 195 -12.15 30.31 8.48
C ALA A 195 -11.32 29.08 8.90
N MET A 196 -10.96 28.98 10.19
CA MET A 196 -10.27 27.83 10.76
C MET A 196 -11.08 26.53 10.59
N GLU A 197 -12.38 26.54 10.94
CA GLU A 197 -13.28 25.39 10.77
C GLU A 197 -13.42 24.97 9.30
N GLN A 198 -13.48 25.94 8.37
CA GLN A 198 -13.57 25.68 6.94
C GLN A 198 -12.27 25.07 6.40
N GLU A 199 -11.11 25.55 6.86
CA GLU A 199 -9.82 24.98 6.47
C GLU A 199 -9.65 23.56 7.03
N ASN A 200 -9.99 23.33 8.30
CA ASN A 200 -10.00 22.00 8.90
C ASN A 200 -10.93 21.05 8.14
N LYS A 201 -12.15 21.48 7.81
CA LYS A 201 -13.08 20.68 7.00
C LYS A 201 -12.46 20.31 5.65
N LYS A 202 -11.80 21.25 4.97
CA LYS A 202 -11.12 21.00 3.69
C LYS A 202 -9.95 20.02 3.85
N ALA A 203 -9.15 20.17 4.91
CA ALA A 203 -8.04 19.27 5.21
C ALA A 203 -8.52 17.84 5.49
N ARG A 204 -9.56 17.68 6.32
CA ARG A 204 -10.19 16.38 6.59
C ARG A 204 -10.76 15.73 5.33
N GLN A 205 -11.44 16.50 4.48
CA GLN A 205 -11.96 15.98 3.21
C GLN A 205 -10.84 15.55 2.25
N ALA A 206 -9.72 16.26 2.22
CA ALA A 206 -8.56 15.87 1.43
C ALA A 206 -7.95 14.57 1.98
N ALA A 207 -7.68 14.49 3.29
CA ALA A 207 -7.14 13.28 3.92
C ALA A 207 -8.04 12.06 3.71
N LYS A 208 -9.36 12.22 3.84
CA LYS A 208 -10.35 11.18 3.55
C LYS A 208 -10.31 10.72 2.10
N LYS A 209 -10.20 11.66 1.16
CA LYS A 209 -10.11 11.36 -0.26
C LYS A 209 -8.84 10.58 -0.58
N ASP A 210 -7.71 10.98 0.01
CA ASP A 210 -6.42 10.33 -0.21
C ASP A 210 -6.43 8.90 0.36
N PHE A 211 -6.89 8.72 1.61
CA PHE A 211 -7.03 7.38 2.21
C PHE A 211 -7.96 6.45 1.41
N ASN A 212 -9.11 6.95 0.96
CA ASN A 212 -10.01 6.16 0.11
C ASN A 212 -9.34 5.77 -1.22
N ALA A 213 -8.56 6.68 -1.81
CA ALA A 213 -7.82 6.38 -3.03
C ALA A 213 -6.75 5.31 -2.79
N GLU A 214 -6.06 5.33 -1.65
CA GLU A 214 -5.07 4.32 -1.27
C GLU A 214 -5.70 2.94 -1.11
N VAL A 215 -6.80 2.81 -0.35
CA VAL A 215 -7.49 1.52 -0.17
C VAL A 215 -7.97 0.98 -1.52
N ARG A 216 -8.55 1.82 -2.38
CA ARG A 216 -9.02 1.39 -3.71
C ARG A 216 -7.88 0.97 -4.63
N GLN A 217 -6.74 1.65 -4.56
CA GLN A 217 -5.53 1.25 -5.30
C GLN A 217 -4.98 -0.08 -4.81
N LEU A 218 -5.01 -0.34 -3.49
CA LEU A 218 -4.66 -1.63 -2.92
C LEU A 218 -5.59 -2.73 -3.43
N VAL A 219 -6.90 -2.47 -3.47
CA VAL A 219 -7.88 -3.42 -4.01
C VAL A 219 -7.59 -3.74 -5.48
N GLN A 220 -7.25 -2.75 -6.30
CA GLN A 220 -6.84 -2.97 -7.70
C GLN A 220 -5.53 -3.77 -7.81
N PHE A 221 -4.56 -3.47 -6.95
CA PHE A 221 -3.29 -4.19 -6.87
C PHE A 221 -3.50 -5.69 -6.58
N VAL A 222 -4.37 -6.00 -5.61
CA VAL A 222 -4.75 -7.36 -5.25
C VAL A 222 -5.53 -8.03 -6.37
N GLN A 223 -6.53 -7.34 -6.93
CA GLN A 223 -7.38 -7.86 -8.01
C GLN A 223 -6.57 -8.29 -9.25
N LYS A 224 -5.55 -7.52 -9.61
CA LYS A 224 -4.66 -7.83 -10.74
C LYS A 224 -3.85 -9.11 -10.54
N ARG A 225 -3.58 -9.48 -9.28
CA ARG A 225 -2.74 -10.62 -8.89
C ARG A 225 -3.54 -11.83 -8.42
N ASP A 226 -4.83 -11.67 -8.18
CA ASP A 226 -5.71 -12.75 -7.72
C ASP A 226 -5.87 -13.85 -8.78
N PRO A 227 -5.43 -15.10 -8.49
CA PRO A 227 -5.56 -16.22 -9.42
C PRO A 227 -7.01 -16.53 -9.81
N ARG A 228 -7.98 -16.28 -8.91
CA ARG A 228 -9.41 -16.54 -9.15
C ARG A 228 -9.93 -15.59 -10.22
N VAL A 229 -9.52 -14.32 -10.16
CA VAL A 229 -9.85 -13.30 -11.17
C VAL A 229 -9.21 -13.62 -12.52
N ALA A 230 -7.91 -13.95 -12.51
CA ALA A 230 -7.19 -14.31 -13.73
C ALA A 230 -7.78 -15.58 -14.39
N ALA A 231 -8.19 -16.57 -13.61
CA ALA A 231 -8.84 -17.78 -14.11
C ALA A 231 -10.19 -17.48 -14.76
N HIS A 232 -10.99 -16.59 -14.17
CA HIS A 232 -12.27 -16.18 -14.75
C HIS A 232 -12.08 -15.40 -16.06
N GLN A 233 -11.17 -14.43 -16.09
CA GLN A 233 -10.86 -13.67 -17.31
C GLN A 233 -10.42 -14.58 -18.46
N LYS A 234 -9.55 -15.57 -18.17
CA LYS A 234 -9.12 -16.58 -19.17
C LYS A 234 -10.27 -17.46 -19.67
N LYS A 235 -11.29 -17.74 -18.84
CA LYS A 235 -12.48 -18.50 -19.25
C LYS A 235 -13.39 -17.69 -20.18
N GLN A 236 -13.53 -16.39 -19.93
CA GLN A 236 -14.38 -15.49 -20.75
C GLN A 236 -13.76 -15.14 -22.12
N MET A 237 -12.44 -15.24 -22.25
CA MET A 237 -11.72 -14.97 -23.50
C MET A 237 -11.62 -16.19 -24.44
N LYS A 238 -12.12 -17.35 -24.01
CA LYS A 238 -12.18 -18.59 -24.81
C LYS A 238 -13.59 -18.81 -25.33
#